data_AF-A0A6L8T650-F1
#
_entry.id   AF-A0A6L8T650-F1
#
_cell.length_a   1.000
_cell.length_b   1.000
_cell.length_c   1.000
_cell.angle_alpha   90.00
_cell.angle_beta   90.00
_cell.angle_gamma   90.00
#
_symmetry.space_group_name_H-M   'P 1'
#
loop_
_entity.id
_entity.type
_entity.pdbx_description
1 polymer ?
#
loop_
_entity_poly.entity_id
_entity_poly.type
_entity_poly.pdbx_seq_one_letter_code
_entity_poly.pdbx_strand_id
1 'polypeptide(L)'
;MGNRIKIRKKELRIKQAELAERLNISNNHMSSIENGRQKPSLDIFIQICNLLNVTPDYLLLGSMHAYNIPQDIIDKLRLCNQSDIELAGDFIELLVKRNNKATHNEPKL
;
A
#
# COMPACT_ATOMS: atom_id res chain seq x y z
N MET A 1 -7.41 10.16 -2.65
CA MET A 1 -7.30 8.95 -3.50
C MET A 1 -6.14 9.04 -4.47
N GLY A 2 -6.18 9.89 -5.51
CA GLY A 2 -5.13 9.96 -6.54
C GLY A 2 -3.70 10.06 -5.99
N ASN A 3 -3.47 10.96 -5.03
CA ASN A 3 -2.15 11.09 -4.39
C ASN A 3 -1.71 9.82 -3.65
N ARG A 4 -2.63 9.08 -3.03
CA ARG A 4 -2.33 7.81 -2.34
C ARG A 4 -1.97 6.69 -3.32
N ILE A 5 -2.66 6.62 -4.47
CA ILE A 5 -2.29 5.74 -5.59
C ILE A 5 -0.85 6.05 -6.01
N LYS A 6 -0.54 7.32 -6.24
CA LYS A 6 0.80 7.78 -6.67
C LYS A 6 1.89 7.44 -5.66
N ILE A 7 1.64 7.67 -4.36
CA ILE A 7 2.57 7.33 -3.27
C ILE A 7 2.79 5.83 -3.22
N ARG A 8 1.72 5.04 -3.14
CA ARG A 8 1.81 3.57 -3.05
C ARG A 8 2.52 2.95 -4.26
N LYS A 9 2.20 3.44 -5.46
CA LYS A 9 2.87 3.04 -6.70
C LYS A 9 4.39 3.28 -6.64
N LYS A 10 4.82 4.41 -6.06
CA LYS A 10 6.25 4.73 -5.88
C LYS A 10 6.91 3.83 -4.82
N GLU A 11 6.22 3.51 -3.73
CA GLU A 11 6.72 2.56 -2.72
C GLU A 11 6.99 1.18 -3.34
N LEU A 12 6.10 0.74 -4.22
CA LEU A 12 6.24 -0.50 -4.98
C LEU A 12 7.19 -0.40 -6.18
N ARG A 13 7.78 0.79 -6.42
CA ARG A 13 8.67 1.10 -7.56
C ARG A 13 8.05 0.81 -8.94
N ILE A 14 6.73 0.85 -9.04
CA ILE A 14 6.00 0.67 -10.30
C ILE A 14 6.03 1.99 -11.07
N LYS A 15 6.33 1.96 -12.38
CA LYS A 15 6.25 3.15 -13.23
C LYS A 15 4.79 3.50 -13.53
N GLN A 16 4.48 4.78 -13.76
CA GLN A 16 3.10 5.20 -14.08
C GLN A 16 2.60 4.53 -15.38
N ALA A 17 3.48 4.49 -16.40
CA ALA A 17 3.19 3.82 -17.66
C ALA A 17 2.94 2.31 -17.49
N GLU A 18 3.71 1.64 -16.64
CA GLU A 18 3.53 0.21 -16.33
C GLU A 18 2.20 -0.07 -15.63
N LEU A 19 1.80 0.77 -14.67
CA LEU A 19 0.49 0.63 -14.03
C LEU A 19 -0.64 0.89 -15.04
N ALA A 20 -0.49 1.89 -15.91
CA ALA A 20 -1.47 2.19 -16.96
C ALA A 20 -1.64 1.03 -17.95
N GLU A 21 -0.52 0.43 -18.37
CA GLU A 21 -0.49 -0.74 -19.24
C GLU A 21 -1.23 -1.94 -18.63
N ARG A 22 -0.96 -2.27 -17.35
CA ARG A 22 -1.65 -3.36 -16.64
C ARG A 22 -3.15 -3.13 -16.46
N LEU A 23 -3.57 -1.87 -16.42
CA LEU A 23 -4.97 -1.47 -16.33
C LEU A 23 -5.65 -1.31 -17.70
N ASN A 24 -4.90 -1.54 -18.79
CA ASN A 24 -5.34 -1.30 -20.16
C ASN A 24 -5.91 0.12 -20.37
N ILE A 25 -5.22 1.14 -19.83
CA ILE A 25 -5.56 2.55 -20.01
C ILE A 25 -4.37 3.36 -20.51
N SER A 26 -4.64 4.54 -21.07
CA SER A 26 -3.57 5.45 -21.48
C SER A 26 -2.81 6.00 -20.26
N ASN A 27 -1.50 6.24 -20.44
CA ASN A 27 -0.68 6.87 -19.41
C ASN A 27 -1.23 8.25 -18.99
N ASN A 28 -1.80 8.99 -19.93
CA ASN A 28 -2.48 10.27 -19.65
C ASN A 28 -3.71 10.08 -18.73
N HIS A 29 -4.50 9.04 -18.95
CA HIS A 29 -5.63 8.72 -18.08
C HIS A 29 -5.16 8.36 -16.66
N MET A 30 -4.13 7.51 -16.54
CA MET A 30 -3.51 7.20 -15.25
C MET A 30 -2.97 8.45 -14.54
N SER A 31 -2.31 9.34 -15.27
CA SER A 31 -1.85 10.64 -14.76
C SER A 31 -3.00 11.51 -14.24
N SER A 32 -4.11 11.58 -14.97
CA SER A 32 -5.31 12.33 -14.54
C SER A 32 -5.95 11.73 -13.28
N ILE A 33 -5.93 10.40 -13.13
CA ILE A 33 -6.36 9.72 -11.91
C ILE A 33 -5.44 10.07 -10.73
N GLU A 34 -4.12 9.93 -10.88
CA GLU A 34 -3.15 10.19 -9.81
C GLU A 34 -3.18 11.65 -9.32
N ASN A 35 -3.44 12.60 -10.24
CA ASN A 35 -3.53 14.02 -9.91
C ASN A 35 -4.96 14.46 -9.53
N GLY A 36 -5.93 13.53 -9.46
CA GLY A 36 -7.29 13.81 -9.03
C GLY A 36 -8.16 14.59 -10.04
N ARG A 37 -7.69 14.75 -11.28
CA ARG A 37 -8.43 15.42 -12.37
C ARG A 37 -9.55 14.55 -12.93
N GLN A 38 -9.42 13.23 -12.83
CA GLN A 38 -10.42 12.27 -13.30
C GLN A 38 -10.61 11.16 -12.27
N LYS A 39 -11.86 10.73 -12.10
CA LYS A 39 -12.19 9.56 -11.26
C LYS A 39 -12.11 8.30 -12.13
N PRO A 40 -11.44 7.22 -11.66
CA PRO A 40 -11.51 5.93 -12.33
C PRO A 40 -12.94 5.37 -12.26
N SER A 41 -13.29 4.48 -13.19
CA SER A 41 -14.46 3.62 -13.01
C SER A 41 -14.27 2.70 -11.79
N LEU A 42 -15.35 2.12 -11.29
CA LEU A 42 -15.26 1.16 -10.18
C LEU A 42 -14.36 -0.02 -10.54
N ASP A 43 -14.48 -0.56 -11.75
CA ASP A 43 -13.65 -1.69 -12.21
C ASP A 43 -12.15 -1.34 -12.21
N ILE A 44 -11.78 -0.17 -12.75
CA ILE A 44 -10.39 0.30 -12.74
C ILE A 44 -9.93 0.54 -11.30
N PHE A 45 -10.79 1.08 -10.44
CA PHE A 45 -10.46 1.32 -9.04
C PHE A 45 -10.14 0.02 -8.29
N ILE A 46 -10.96 -1.02 -8.48
CA ILE A 46 -10.71 -2.35 -7.87
C ILE A 46 -9.41 -2.96 -8.42
N GLN A 47 -9.17 -2.86 -9.73
CA GLN A 47 -7.91 -3.31 -10.32
C GLN A 47 -6.69 -2.56 -9.76
N ILE A 48 -6.79 -1.24 -9.56
CA ILE A 48 -5.74 -0.44 -8.91
C ILE A 48 -5.48 -0.96 -7.49
N CYS A 49 -6.53 -1.27 -6.71
CA CYS A 49 -6.38 -1.83 -5.37
C CYS A 49 -5.58 -3.14 -5.40
N ASN A 50 -5.95 -4.05 -6.30
CA ASN A 50 -5.28 -5.35 -6.46
C ASN A 50 -3.82 -5.19 -6.91
N LEU A 51 -3.56 -4.38 -7.95
CA LEU A 51 -2.22 -4.17 -8.50
C LEU A 51 -1.27 -3.46 -7.52
N LEU A 52 -1.80 -2.63 -6.63
CA LEU A 52 -1.03 -1.93 -5.60
C LEU A 52 -1.03 -2.64 -4.25
N ASN A 53 -1.67 -3.81 -4.15
CA ASN A 53 -1.84 -4.59 -2.94
C ASN A 53 -2.29 -3.73 -1.75
N VAL A 54 -3.40 -3.02 -1.94
CA VAL A 54 -4.04 -2.15 -0.94
C VAL A 54 -5.54 -2.38 -0.91
N THR A 55 -6.18 -2.02 0.20
CA THR A 55 -7.64 -2.04 0.31
C THR A 55 -8.26 -0.77 -0.30
N PRO A 56 -9.53 -0.85 -0.75
CA PRO A 56 -10.31 0.32 -1.12
C PRO A 56 -10.30 1.42 -0.05
N ASP A 57 -10.45 1.05 1.22
CA ASP A 57 -10.47 1.97 2.36
C ASP A 57 -9.17 2.78 2.46
N TYR A 58 -8.01 2.15 2.24
CA TYR A 58 -6.74 2.84 2.22
C TYR A 58 -6.74 3.96 1.16
N LEU A 59 -7.19 3.66 -0.07
CA LEU A 59 -7.20 4.64 -1.14
C LEU A 59 -8.27 5.73 -0.95
N LEU A 60 -9.41 5.41 -0.33
CA LEU A 60 -10.55 6.33 -0.16
C LEU A 60 -10.44 7.18 1.11
N LEU A 61 -10.18 6.55 2.26
CA LEU A 61 -10.22 7.18 3.58
C LEU A 61 -8.82 7.59 4.07
N GLY A 62 -7.76 6.95 3.56
CA GLY A 62 -6.38 7.28 3.94
C GLY A 62 -5.93 6.70 5.27
N SER A 63 -6.81 6.03 6.01
CA SER A 63 -6.43 5.15 7.11
C SER A 63 -6.10 3.77 6.53
N MET A 64 -4.89 3.29 6.78
CA MET A 64 -4.56 1.88 6.63
C MET A 64 -5.30 1.14 7.75
N HIS A 65 -6.59 0.87 7.58
CA HIS A 65 -7.28 0.01 8.51
C HIS A 65 -6.57 -1.34 8.49
N ALA A 66 -6.14 -1.77 9.68
CA ALA A 66 -5.32 -2.94 9.95
C ALA A 66 -6.08 -4.25 9.71
N TYR A 67 -6.81 -4.39 8.61
CA TYR A 67 -7.63 -5.58 8.31
C TYR A 67 -6.81 -6.87 8.15
N ASN A 68 -5.47 -6.79 8.14
CA ASN A 68 -4.57 -7.94 8.16
C ASN A 68 -3.92 -8.19 9.52
N ILE A 69 -4.24 -7.41 10.56
CA ILE A 69 -3.78 -7.67 11.93
C ILE A 69 -4.94 -8.32 12.66
N PRO A 70 -4.82 -9.59 13.08
CA PRO A 70 -5.81 -10.25 13.92
C PRO A 70 -6.20 -9.37 15.12
N GLN A 71 -7.49 -9.27 15.39
CA GLN A 71 -8.03 -8.43 16.47
C GLN A 71 -7.41 -8.78 17.83
N ASP A 72 -7.07 -10.05 18.06
CA ASP A 72 -6.42 -10.51 19.28
C ASP A 72 -5.01 -9.91 19.48
N ILE A 73 -4.28 -9.61 18.41
CA ILE A 73 -2.98 -8.92 18.50
C ILE A 73 -3.19 -7.47 18.96
N ILE A 74 -4.19 -6.79 18.40
CA ILE A 74 -4.51 -5.40 18.77
C ILE A 74 -4.91 -5.34 20.25
N ASP A 75 -5.75 -6.27 20.69
CA ASP A 75 -6.20 -6.31 22.08
C ASP A 75 -5.08 -6.66 23.05
N LYS A 76 -4.16 -7.57 22.68
CA LYS A 76 -2.96 -7.87 23.49
C LYS A 76 -2.05 -6.65 23.63
N LEU A 77 -1.82 -5.90 22.55
CA LEU A 77 -1.00 -4.68 22.61
C LEU A 77 -1.63 -3.62 23.53
N ARG A 78 -2.96 -3.48 23.54
CA ARG A 78 -3.64 -2.54 24.46
C ARG A 78 -3.46 -2.88 25.94
N LEU A 79 -3.12 -4.13 26.27
CA LEU A 79 -2.87 -4.58 27.65
C LEU A 79 -1.40 -4.41 28.07
N CYS A 80 -0.51 -4.07 27.15
CA CYS A 80 0.91 -3.86 27.42
C CYS A 80 1.16 -2.53 28.15
N ASN A 81 2.22 -2.48 28.94
CA ASN A 81 2.74 -1.22 29.49
C ASN A 81 3.55 -0.46 28.42
N GLN A 82 3.94 0.78 28.74
CA GLN A 82 4.64 1.66 27.80
C GLN A 82 5.98 1.07 27.31
N SER A 83 6.74 0.43 28.19
CA SER A 83 8.04 -0.18 27.88
C SER A 83 7.89 -1.34 26.88
N ASP A 84 6.86 -2.17 27.08
CA ASP A 84 6.56 -3.31 26.20
C ASP A 84 6.07 -2.84 24.82
N ILE A 85 5.30 -1.74 24.77
CA ILE A 85 4.88 -1.12 23.51
C ILE A 85 6.07 -0.60 22.71
N GLU A 86 7.03 0.04 23.38
CA GLU A 86 8.25 0.53 22.74
C GLU A 86 9.07 -0.62 22.14
N LEU A 87 9.27 -1.69 22.91
CA LEU A 87 9.96 -2.89 22.44
C LEU A 87 9.24 -3.56 21.25
N ALA A 88 7.91 -3.66 21.30
CA ALA A 88 7.12 -4.17 20.19
C ALA A 88 7.29 -3.29 18.94
N GLY A 89 7.34 -1.97 19.10
CA GLY A 89 7.62 -1.02 18.04
C GLY A 89 8.97 -1.27 17.36
N ASP A 90 10.04 -1.41 18.14
CA ASP A 90 11.38 -1.70 17.64
C ASP A 90 11.41 -3.02 16.84
N PHE A 91 10.75 -4.06 17.35
CA PHE A 91 10.67 -5.36 16.67
C PHE A 91 9.89 -5.29 15.36
N ILE A 92 8.76 -4.56 15.34
CA ILE A 92 7.98 -4.32 14.13
C ILE A 92 8.83 -3.57 13.10
N GLU A 93 9.61 -2.57 13.51
CA GLU A 93 10.50 -1.85 12.61
C GLU A 93 11.56 -2.76 11.98
N LEU A 94 12.12 -3.69 12.75
CA LEU A 94 13.04 -4.71 12.23
C LEU A 94 12.36 -5.62 11.20
N LEU A 95 11.11 -6.06 11.44
CA LEU A 95 10.35 -6.88 10.50
C LEU A 95 10.06 -6.14 9.19
N VAL A 96 9.71 -4.85 9.27
CA VAL A 96 9.50 -3.99 8.09
C VAL A 96 10.79 -3.85 7.29
N LYS A 97 11.93 -3.61 7.96
CA LYS A 97 13.25 -3.54 7.31
C LYS A 97 13.62 -4.85 6.62
N ARG A 98 13.30 -6.01 7.22
CA ARG A 98 13.54 -7.34 6.64
C ARG A 98 12.75 -7.53 5.33
N ASN A 99 11.48 -7.17 5.32
CA ASN A 99 10.63 -7.30 4.13
C ASN A 99 11.16 -6.47 2.94
N ASN A 100 11.61 -5.24 3.22
CA ASN A 100 12.17 -4.34 2.20
C ASN A 100 13.53 -4.81 1.64
N LYS A 101 14.28 -5.65 2.37
CA LYS A 101 15.53 -6.27 1.90
C LYS A 101 15.28 -7.52 1.05
N ALA A 102 14.26 -8.32 1.38
CA ALA A 102 13.91 -9.51 0.61
C ALA A 102 13.52 -9.19 -0.85
N THR A 103 12.88 -8.05 -1.09
CA THR A 103 12.50 -7.58 -2.44
C THR A 103 13.66 -7.10 -3.32
N HIS A 104 14.91 -7.13 -2.83
CA HIS A 104 16.11 -6.63 -3.53
C HIS A 104 17.14 -7.72 -3.87
N ASN A 105 16.89 -8.97 -3.50
CA ASN A 105 17.86 -10.08 -3.61
C ASN A 105 17.39 -11.27 -4.48
N GLU A 106 16.54 -11.04 -5.48
CA GLU A 106 16.36 -12.05 -6.54
C GLU A 106 17.24 -11.70 -7.75
N PRO A 107 18.16 -12.60 -8.17
CA PRO A 107 18.86 -12.43 -9.43
C PRO A 107 17.84 -12.56 -10.55
N LYS A 108 17.70 -11.51 -11.36
CA LYS A 108 16.92 -11.56 -12.60
C LYS A 108 17.58 -12.59 -13.51
N LEU A 109 16.93 -13.75 -13.65
CA LEU A 109 17.18 -14.68 -14.74
C LEU A 109 16.49 -14.14 -16.01
#